data_AF-A0A285USL6-F1
#
_entry.id   AF-A0A285USL6-F1
#
_cell.length_a   1.000
_cell.length_b   1.000
_cell.length_c   1.000
_cell.angle_alpha   90.00
_cell.angle_beta   90.00
_cell.angle_gamma   90.00
#
_symmetry.space_group_name_H-M   'P 1'
#
loop_
_entity.id
_entity.type
_entity.pdbx_description
1 polymer ?
#
loop_
_entity_poly.entity_id
_entity_poly.type
_entity_poly.pdbx_seq_one_letter_code
_entity_poly.pdbx_strand_id
1 'polypeptide(L)'
;MGEMIVAHDIRHALKANQQIGADALRRRDAAYILKEHFLDLYTSQTRAEAQAAYGHWTKIVPLDLHPFFHELFVMMRNWRTEIFNYFDEPYTNAGVENQNRKVNEINAIGRGLEFVNLRARAILKHGTLVPAGSLRYYSIRSKDGRQLTEEETWAYVRRPVSVGIDIDAVLSDLKAGTY
;
A
#
# COMPACT_ATOMS: atom_id res chain seq x y z
N MET A 1 -41.13 -45.71 -22.57
CA MET A 1 -41.14 -44.90 -21.33
C MET A 1 -39.76 -44.34 -20.92
N GLY A 2 -38.63 -44.88 -21.39
CA GLY A 2 -37.29 -44.41 -20.99
C GLY A 2 -36.81 -43.07 -21.60
N GLU A 3 -37.20 -42.73 -22.83
CA GLU A 3 -36.74 -41.49 -23.49
C GLU A 3 -37.28 -40.19 -22.86
N MET A 4 -38.48 -40.24 -22.27
CA MET A 4 -39.11 -39.07 -21.63
C MET A 4 -38.46 -38.72 -20.28
N ILE A 5 -37.86 -39.71 -19.60
CA ILE A 5 -37.14 -39.53 -18.33
C ILE A 5 -35.78 -38.86 -18.58
N VAL A 6 -35.03 -39.33 -19.59
CA VAL A 6 -33.72 -38.75 -19.96
C VAL A 6 -33.85 -37.29 -20.40
N ALA A 7 -34.88 -36.94 -21.17
CA ALA A 7 -35.13 -35.56 -21.58
C ALA A 7 -35.55 -34.62 -20.43
N HIS A 8 -36.16 -35.15 -19.36
CA HIS A 8 -36.51 -34.39 -18.17
C HIS A 8 -35.25 -34.06 -17.34
N ASP A 9 -34.37 -35.04 -17.13
CA ASP A 9 -33.13 -34.87 -16.36
C ASP A 9 -32.13 -33.91 -17.02
N ILE A 10 -32.02 -33.96 -18.36
CA ILE A 10 -31.18 -33.01 -19.12
C ILE A 10 -31.69 -31.56 -18.95
N ARG A 11 -33.01 -31.35 -18.93
CA ARG A 11 -33.59 -30.01 -18.69
C ARG A 11 -33.35 -29.51 -17.27
N HIS A 12 -33.40 -30.40 -16.27
CA HIS A 12 -33.05 -30.04 -14.90
C HIS A 12 -31.56 -29.68 -14.75
N ALA A 13 -30.66 -30.45 -15.37
CA ALA A 13 -29.23 -30.16 -15.37
C ALA A 13 -28.88 -28.84 -16.10
N LEU A 14 -29.55 -28.55 -17.22
CA LEU A 14 -29.38 -27.28 -17.95
C LEU A 14 -29.86 -26.08 -17.14
N LYS A 15 -31.00 -26.18 -16.46
CA LYS A 15 -31.50 -25.12 -15.56
C LYS A 15 -30.57 -24.90 -14.37
N ALA A 16 -30.02 -25.97 -13.79
CA ALA A 16 -29.04 -25.88 -12.71
C ALA A 16 -27.76 -25.17 -13.18
N ASN A 17 -27.23 -25.48 -14.37
CA ASN A 17 -26.07 -24.80 -14.92
C ASN A 17 -26.32 -23.32 -15.24
N GLN A 18 -27.50 -22.97 -15.76
CA GLN A 18 -27.88 -21.57 -15.98
C GLN A 18 -27.99 -20.80 -14.66
N GLN A 19 -28.56 -21.43 -13.63
CA GLN A 19 -28.67 -20.87 -12.29
C GLN A 19 -27.28 -20.66 -11.65
N ILE A 20 -26.38 -21.65 -11.76
CA ILE A 20 -24.99 -21.56 -11.29
C ILE A 20 -24.25 -20.40 -11.98
N GLY A 21 -24.42 -20.24 -13.31
CA GLY A 21 -23.84 -19.13 -14.06
C GLY A 21 -24.37 -17.76 -13.61
N ALA A 22 -25.69 -17.65 -13.39
CA ALA A 22 -26.31 -16.44 -12.87
C ALA A 22 -25.86 -16.12 -11.43
N ASP A 23 -25.71 -17.13 -10.58
CA ASP A 23 -25.21 -17.00 -9.20
C ASP A 23 -23.72 -16.62 -9.17
N ALA A 24 -22.91 -17.10 -10.11
CA ALA A 24 -21.52 -16.70 -10.25
C ALA A 24 -21.40 -15.24 -10.71
N LEU A 25 -22.22 -14.80 -11.68
CA LEU A 25 -22.23 -13.41 -12.14
C LEU A 25 -22.69 -12.46 -11.03
N ARG A 26 -23.76 -12.82 -10.31
CA ARG A 26 -24.23 -12.08 -9.12
C ARG A 26 -23.15 -11.93 -8.06
N ARG A 27 -22.40 -12.99 -7.77
CA ARG A 27 -21.27 -12.94 -6.81
C ARG A 27 -20.14 -12.02 -7.30
N ARG A 28 -19.83 -12.02 -8.59
CA ARG A 28 -18.84 -11.11 -9.19
C ARG A 28 -19.25 -9.65 -9.01
N ASP A 29 -20.50 -9.33 -9.34
CA ASP A 29 -21.01 -7.96 -9.27
C ASP A 29 -21.11 -7.50 -7.80
N ALA A 30 -21.52 -8.37 -6.88
CA ALA A 30 -21.52 -8.11 -5.45
C ALA A 30 -20.11 -7.85 -4.90
N ALA A 31 -19.12 -8.66 -5.29
CA ALA A 31 -17.72 -8.45 -4.91
C ALA A 31 -17.17 -7.12 -5.45
N TYR A 32 -17.53 -6.75 -6.68
CA TYR A 32 -17.16 -5.46 -7.27
C TYR A 32 -17.74 -4.30 -6.45
N ILE A 33 -19.05 -4.32 -6.16
CA ILE A 33 -19.72 -3.29 -5.37
C ILE A 33 -19.09 -3.15 -3.97
N LEU A 34 -18.81 -4.27 -3.31
CA LEU A 34 -18.16 -4.27 -1.98
C LEU A 34 -16.75 -3.67 -2.03
N LYS A 35 -15.99 -3.94 -3.10
CA LYS A 35 -14.68 -3.31 -3.31
C LYS A 35 -14.82 -1.80 -3.48
N GLU A 36 -15.76 -1.32 -4.29
CA GLU A 36 -15.96 0.12 -4.48
C GLU A 36 -16.42 0.79 -3.18
N HIS A 37 -17.31 0.17 -2.41
CA HIS A 37 -17.66 0.64 -1.06
C HIS A 37 -16.49 0.67 -0.08
N PHE A 38 -15.51 -0.22 -0.23
CA PHE A 38 -14.27 -0.13 0.54
C PHE A 38 -13.42 1.07 0.10
N LEU A 39 -13.41 1.42 -1.19
CA LEU A 39 -12.70 2.61 -1.68
C LEU A 39 -13.38 3.91 -1.22
N ASP A 40 -14.70 3.90 -1.06
CA ASP A 40 -15.46 5.04 -0.52
C ASP A 40 -14.98 5.47 0.88
N LEU A 41 -14.32 4.58 1.64
CA LEU A 41 -13.69 4.93 2.93
C LEU A 41 -12.76 6.14 2.81
N TYR A 42 -12.03 6.25 1.68
CA TYR A 42 -11.08 7.34 1.42
C TYR A 42 -11.75 8.66 1.04
N THR A 43 -13.08 8.70 0.91
CA THR A 43 -13.86 9.93 0.79
C THR A 43 -14.21 10.55 2.15
N SER A 44 -13.98 9.82 3.24
CA SER A 44 -14.21 10.30 4.61
C SER A 44 -13.31 11.50 4.93
N GLN A 45 -13.85 12.47 5.67
CA GLN A 45 -13.13 13.70 6.02
C GLN A 45 -12.26 13.53 7.27
N THR A 46 -12.57 12.55 8.12
CA THR A 46 -11.85 12.33 9.37
C THR A 46 -11.48 10.86 9.56
N ARG A 47 -10.41 10.61 10.32
CA ARG A 47 -10.01 9.27 10.73
C ARG A 47 -11.12 8.51 11.45
N ALA A 48 -11.88 9.18 12.31
CA ALA A 48 -12.97 8.57 13.07
C ALA A 48 -14.11 8.11 12.14
N GLU A 49 -14.47 8.94 11.16
CA GLU A 49 -15.46 8.60 10.14
C GLU A 49 -15.01 7.41 9.29
N ALA A 50 -13.75 7.40 8.83
CA ALA A 50 -13.19 6.29 8.06
C ALA A 50 -13.19 4.97 8.85
N GLN A 51 -12.88 5.01 10.15
CA GLN A 51 -12.94 3.83 11.02
C GLN A 51 -14.36 3.32 11.22
N ALA A 52 -15.33 4.23 11.39
CA ALA A 52 -16.74 3.87 11.50
C ALA A 52 -17.26 3.27 10.20
N ALA A 53 -16.91 3.86 9.05
CA ALA A 53 -17.27 3.37 7.74
C ALA A 53 -16.65 2.00 7.45
N TYR A 54 -15.40 1.75 7.84
CA TYR A 54 -14.80 0.41 7.75
C TYR A 54 -15.53 -0.60 8.65
N GLY A 55 -15.87 -0.20 9.88
CA GLY A 55 -16.66 -1.01 10.79
C GLY A 55 -18.05 -1.36 10.23
N HIS A 56 -18.67 -0.44 9.48
CA HIS A 56 -19.91 -0.73 8.75
C HIS A 56 -19.66 -1.67 7.56
N TRP A 57 -18.63 -1.40 6.77
CA TRP A 57 -18.23 -2.21 5.62
C TRP A 57 -18.05 -3.68 6.00
N THR A 58 -17.32 -3.97 7.08
CA THR A 58 -17.11 -5.36 7.54
C THR A 58 -18.42 -6.10 7.89
N LYS A 59 -19.49 -5.39 8.26
CA LYS A 59 -20.79 -5.97 8.61
C LYS A 59 -21.65 -6.24 7.37
N ILE A 60 -21.46 -5.48 6.29
CA ILE A 60 -22.23 -5.66 5.05
C ILE A 60 -21.65 -6.72 4.13
N VAL A 61 -20.37 -7.11 4.29
CA VAL A 61 -19.75 -8.19 3.49
C VAL A 61 -20.41 -9.53 3.83
N PRO A 62 -21.11 -10.19 2.89
CA PRO A 62 -21.70 -11.52 3.08
C PRO A 62 -20.63 -12.59 3.35
N LEU A 63 -20.92 -13.54 4.24
CA LEU A 63 -19.95 -14.58 4.67
C LEU A 63 -19.39 -15.42 3.52
N ASP A 64 -20.18 -15.68 2.48
CA ASP A 64 -19.75 -16.41 1.28
C ASP A 64 -18.73 -15.63 0.44
N LEU A 65 -18.64 -14.30 0.63
CA LEU A 65 -17.66 -13.45 -0.02
C LEU A 65 -16.42 -13.15 0.83
N HIS A 66 -16.40 -13.48 2.13
CA HIS A 66 -15.24 -13.26 3.01
C HIS A 66 -13.94 -13.85 2.46
N PRO A 67 -13.91 -15.06 1.86
CA PRO A 67 -12.68 -15.63 1.31
C PRO A 67 -12.03 -14.75 0.22
N PHE A 68 -12.82 -14.01 -0.56
CA PHE A 68 -12.29 -13.12 -1.61
C PHE A 68 -11.64 -11.86 -1.03
N PHE A 69 -12.01 -11.45 0.19
CA PHE A 69 -11.46 -10.28 0.89
C PHE A 69 -10.51 -10.66 2.03
N HIS A 70 -10.11 -11.92 2.15
CA HIS A 70 -9.28 -12.41 3.25
C HIS A 70 -7.98 -11.62 3.40
N GLU A 71 -7.25 -11.38 2.29
CA GLU A 71 -6.01 -10.60 2.31
C GLU A 71 -6.25 -9.16 2.78
N LEU A 72 -7.37 -8.54 2.36
CA LEU A 72 -7.76 -7.20 2.79
C LEU A 72 -8.08 -7.17 4.29
N PHE A 73 -8.78 -8.17 4.83
CA PHE A 73 -9.03 -8.26 6.28
C PHE A 73 -7.72 -8.42 7.07
N VAL A 74 -6.81 -9.26 6.59
CA VAL A 74 -5.49 -9.44 7.24
C VAL A 74 -4.69 -8.14 7.19
N MET A 75 -4.66 -7.46 6.05
CA MET A 75 -4.01 -6.17 5.89
C MET A 75 -4.59 -5.13 6.85
N MET A 76 -5.91 -4.96 6.88
CA MET A 76 -6.60 -4.02 7.76
C MET A 76 -6.43 -4.34 9.24
N ARG A 77 -6.26 -5.61 9.61
CA ARG A 77 -5.95 -6.01 10.98
C ARG A 77 -4.52 -5.66 11.38
N ASN A 78 -3.56 -5.97 10.50
CA ASN A 78 -2.13 -5.85 10.82
C ASN A 78 -1.64 -4.40 10.74
N TRP A 79 -2.16 -3.63 9.78
CA TRP A 79 -1.70 -2.28 9.44
C TRP A 79 -2.77 -1.22 9.71
N ARG A 80 -3.68 -1.50 10.64
CA ARG A 80 -4.85 -0.66 10.91
C ARG A 80 -4.44 0.79 11.18
N THR A 81 -3.46 0.96 12.06
CA THR A 81 -2.98 2.28 12.49
C THR A 81 -2.41 3.05 11.32
N GLU A 82 -1.53 2.42 10.54
CA GLU A 82 -0.83 2.99 9.40
C GLU A 82 -1.79 3.37 8.28
N ILE A 83 -2.77 2.52 7.99
CA ILE A 83 -3.80 2.78 6.98
C ILE A 83 -4.65 3.98 7.39
N PHE A 84 -5.06 4.07 8.66
CA PHE A 84 -5.88 5.18 9.13
C PHE A 84 -5.10 6.47 9.40
N ASN A 85 -3.77 6.40 9.56
CA ASN A 85 -2.94 7.59 9.66
C ASN A 85 -3.01 8.46 8.39
N TYR A 86 -3.37 7.89 7.22
CA TYR A 86 -3.64 8.63 6.00
C TYR A 86 -4.64 9.78 6.18
N PHE A 87 -5.64 9.62 7.06
CA PHE A 87 -6.68 10.63 7.27
C PHE A 87 -6.23 11.77 8.20
N ASP A 88 -5.22 11.53 9.03
CA ASP A 88 -4.62 12.57 9.87
C ASP A 88 -3.52 13.30 9.09
N GLU A 89 -2.75 12.55 8.30
CA GLU A 89 -1.65 13.04 7.48
C GLU A 89 -1.70 12.38 6.09
N PRO A 90 -2.28 13.02 5.07
CA PRO A 90 -2.42 12.44 3.73
C PRO A 90 -1.11 12.48 2.95
N TYR A 91 -0.06 11.87 3.50
CA TYR A 91 1.19 11.65 2.79
C TYR A 91 1.00 10.50 1.81
N THR A 92 0.83 10.87 0.54
CA THR A 92 0.77 9.89 -0.54
C THR A 92 2.17 9.43 -0.95
N ASN A 93 2.31 8.13 -1.21
CA ASN A 93 3.52 7.55 -1.82
C ASN A 93 3.69 7.96 -3.29
N ALA A 94 2.76 8.71 -3.90
CA ALA A 94 2.86 9.14 -5.30
C ALA A 94 4.20 9.82 -5.64
N GLY A 95 4.76 10.58 -4.70
CA GLY A 95 6.10 11.17 -4.86
C GLY A 95 7.19 10.11 -5.00
N VAL A 96 7.18 9.10 -4.12
CA VAL A 96 8.11 7.96 -4.12
C VAL A 96 7.90 7.09 -5.36
N GLU A 97 6.65 6.78 -5.72
CA GLU A 97 6.30 6.01 -6.91
C GLU A 97 6.77 6.69 -8.20
N ASN A 98 6.58 8.01 -8.31
CA ASN A 98 7.08 8.77 -9.46
C ASN A 98 8.62 8.73 -9.55
N GLN A 99 9.33 8.75 -8.41
CA GLN A 99 10.78 8.59 -8.40
C GLN A 99 11.20 7.15 -8.76
N ASN A 100 10.53 6.13 -8.23
CA ASN A 100 10.77 4.74 -8.57
C ASN A 100 10.55 4.49 -10.07
N ARG A 101 9.50 5.08 -10.65
CA ARG A 101 9.23 5.02 -12.10
C ARG A 101 10.40 5.59 -12.90
N LYS A 102 10.95 6.74 -12.52
CA LYS A 102 12.12 7.34 -13.18
C LYS A 102 13.36 6.46 -13.10
N VAL A 103 13.61 5.84 -11.94
CA VAL A 103 14.73 4.90 -11.77
C VAL A 103 14.54 3.67 -12.67
N ASN A 104 13.33 3.12 -12.73
CA ASN A 104 13.01 1.98 -13.59
C ASN A 104 13.17 2.30 -15.07
N GLU A 105 12.83 3.51 -15.51
CA GLU A 105 13.06 3.98 -16.89
C GLU A 105 14.56 3.99 -17.22
N ILE A 106 15.41 4.49 -16.31
CA ILE A 106 16.87 4.47 -16.49
C ILE A 106 17.39 3.03 -16.58
N ASN A 107 16.89 2.14 -15.73
CA ASN A 107 17.32 0.75 -15.72
C ASN A 107 16.91 0.01 -17.01
N ALA A 108 15.70 0.28 -17.51
CA ALA A 108 15.18 -0.28 -18.76
C ALA A 108 16.01 0.17 -19.98
N ILE A 109 16.31 1.48 -20.08
CA ILE A 109 17.18 2.02 -21.13
C ILE A 109 18.59 1.41 -21.04
N GLY A 110 19.06 1.20 -19.81
CA GLY A 110 20.38 0.62 -19.54
C GLY A 110 20.45 -0.92 -19.64
N ARG A 111 19.35 -1.61 -19.93
CA ARG A 111 19.23 -3.08 -20.03
C ARG A 111 19.72 -3.84 -18.78
N GLY A 112 19.35 -3.36 -17.59
CA GLY A 112 19.76 -4.00 -16.34
C GLY A 112 21.15 -3.54 -15.91
N LEU A 113 21.24 -2.27 -15.52
CA LEU A 113 22.49 -1.71 -15.02
C LEU A 113 22.79 -2.24 -13.61
N GLU A 114 24.07 -2.50 -13.36
CA GLU A 114 24.58 -2.69 -12.00
C GLU A 114 24.23 -1.49 -11.10
N PHE A 115 23.96 -1.75 -9.82
CA PHE A 115 23.43 -0.77 -8.88
C PHE A 115 24.22 0.54 -8.85
N VAL A 116 25.56 0.46 -8.88
CA VAL A 116 26.45 1.64 -8.87
C VAL A 116 26.18 2.55 -10.07
N ASN A 117 26.02 1.95 -11.25
CA ASN A 117 25.76 2.68 -12.50
C ASN A 117 24.33 3.21 -12.57
N LEU A 118 23.35 2.44 -12.09
CA LEU A 118 21.96 2.88 -11.97
C LEU A 118 21.83 4.07 -11.02
N ARG A 119 22.44 3.98 -9.83
CA ARG A 119 22.46 5.04 -8.81
C ARG A 119 23.12 6.31 -9.35
N ALA A 120 24.31 6.20 -9.96
CA ALA A 120 25.02 7.34 -10.51
C ALA A 120 24.18 8.07 -11.58
N ARG A 121 23.55 7.32 -12.49
CA ARG A 121 22.68 7.89 -13.53
C ARG A 121 21.39 8.48 -12.95
N ALA A 122 20.78 7.84 -11.96
CA ALA A 122 19.59 8.35 -11.29
C ALA A 122 19.86 9.67 -10.56
N ILE A 123 20.96 9.75 -9.81
CA ILE A 123 21.37 10.99 -9.12
C ILE A 123 21.69 12.08 -10.14
N LEU A 124 22.41 11.77 -11.21
CA LEU A 124 22.78 12.76 -12.22
C LEU A 124 21.57 13.29 -13.00
N LYS A 125 20.60 12.44 -13.33
CA LYS A 125 19.43 12.80 -14.16
C LYS A 125 18.27 13.39 -13.35
N HIS A 126 18.06 12.92 -12.13
CA HIS A 126 16.86 13.22 -11.33
C HIS A 126 17.14 13.63 -9.89
N GLY A 127 18.37 13.44 -9.40
CA GLY A 127 18.77 13.82 -8.06
C GLY A 127 19.22 15.27 -7.97
N THR A 128 19.50 15.71 -6.74
CA THR A 128 20.21 16.95 -6.49
C THR A 128 21.68 16.61 -6.29
N LEU A 129 22.57 17.23 -7.08
CA LEU A 129 24.00 17.15 -6.84
C LEU A 129 24.31 17.97 -5.60
N VAL A 130 24.71 17.28 -4.54
CA VAL A 130 25.10 17.90 -3.28
C VAL A 130 26.63 17.90 -3.22
N PRO A 131 27.28 19.07 -3.06
CA PRO A 131 28.73 19.13 -2.93
C PRO A 131 29.23 18.25 -1.79
N ALA A 132 30.38 17.60 -2.01
CA ALA A 132 31.01 16.77 -0.99
C ALA A 132 31.24 17.59 0.29
N GLY A 133 30.87 17.03 1.44
CA GLY A 133 30.95 17.72 2.74
C GLY A 133 29.73 18.58 3.11
N SER A 134 28.72 18.70 2.24
CA SER A 134 27.49 19.41 2.61
C SER A 134 26.68 18.62 3.63
N LEU A 135 26.26 19.31 4.68
CA LEU A 135 25.37 18.77 5.71
C LEU A 135 23.92 19.11 5.38
N ARG A 136 23.00 18.16 5.52
CA ARG A 136 21.56 18.43 5.56
C ARG A 136 21.02 18.13 6.94
N TYR A 137 20.26 19.07 7.45
CA TYR A 137 19.46 18.89 8.66
C TYR A 137 18.07 18.44 8.25
N TYR A 138 17.61 17.33 8.83
CA TYR A 138 16.26 16.83 8.65
C TYR A 138 15.50 17.07 9.96
N SER A 139 14.30 17.62 9.89
CA SER A 139 13.37 17.60 11.02
C SER A 139 12.73 16.22 11.08
N ILE A 140 13.09 15.45 12.09
CA ILE A 140 12.48 14.15 12.36
C ILE A 140 11.33 14.39 13.33
N ARG A 141 10.12 13.93 12.99
CA ARG A 141 9.00 13.87 13.94
C ARG A 141 9.05 12.56 14.71
N SER A 142 8.60 12.59 15.96
CA SER A 142 8.48 11.38 16.77
C SER A 142 7.54 10.37 16.10
N LYS A 143 7.89 9.07 16.16
CA LYS A 143 7.05 7.97 15.69
C LYS A 143 5.65 7.98 16.30
N ASP A 144 5.53 8.51 17.52
CA ASP A 144 4.28 8.55 18.29
C ASP A 144 3.45 9.82 18.04
N GLY A 145 3.84 10.67 17.08
CA GLY A 145 3.17 11.94 16.79
C GLY A 145 3.32 13.02 17.86
N ARG A 146 3.98 12.72 19.00
CA ARG A 146 4.31 13.72 20.03
C ARG A 146 5.24 14.79 19.47
N GLN A 147 4.98 16.04 19.86
CA GLN A 147 5.90 17.13 19.61
C GLN A 147 7.17 16.87 20.43
N LEU A 148 8.30 16.72 19.73
CA LEU A 148 9.60 16.60 20.38
C LEU A 148 9.93 17.94 21.05
N THR A 149 10.49 17.87 22.26
CA THR A 149 11.04 19.07 22.91
C THR A 149 12.18 19.66 22.08
N GLU A 150 12.53 20.93 22.30
CA GLU A 150 13.70 21.52 21.62
C GLU A 150 14.97 20.68 21.88
N GLU A 151 15.18 20.20 23.11
CA GLU A 151 16.34 19.37 23.46
C GLU A 151 16.36 18.03 22.72
N GLU A 152 15.22 17.34 22.62
CA GLU A 152 15.10 16.11 21.84
C GLU A 152 15.30 16.36 20.34
N THR A 153 14.70 17.43 19.81
CA THR A 153 14.86 17.84 18.41
C THR A 153 16.34 18.12 18.11
N TRP A 154 17.01 18.89 18.97
CA TRP A 154 18.43 19.21 18.86
C TRP A 154 19.35 18.00 19.11
N ALA A 155 18.90 16.98 19.85
CA ALA A 155 19.61 15.71 20.01
C ALA A 155 19.57 14.85 18.73
N TYR A 156 18.44 14.84 18.01
CA TYR A 156 18.31 14.17 16.70
C TYR A 156 19.06 14.90 15.57
N VAL A 157 19.10 16.23 15.61
CA VAL A 157 19.75 17.09 14.59
C VAL A 157 21.29 17.02 14.66
N ARG A 158 21.87 16.49 15.73
CA ARG A 158 23.34 16.47 15.96
C ARG A 158 24.13 15.43 15.15
N ARG A 159 23.47 14.64 14.29
CA ARG A 159 24.18 13.76 13.36
C ARG A 159 24.11 14.32 11.94
N PRO A 160 25.19 14.96 11.44
CA PRO A 160 25.28 15.28 10.03
C PRO A 160 25.13 14.00 9.20
N VAL A 161 24.00 13.84 8.53
CA VAL A 161 23.85 12.77 7.54
C VAL A 161 24.48 13.28 6.25
N SER A 162 25.58 12.64 5.85
CA SER A 162 26.20 12.93 4.56
C SER A 162 25.17 12.62 3.46
N VAL A 163 24.87 13.57 2.58
CA VAL A 163 23.84 13.40 1.53
C VAL A 163 24.34 12.53 0.36
N GLY A 164 25.37 11.72 0.61
CA GLY A 164 25.96 10.73 -0.29
C GLY A 164 26.10 9.35 0.35
N ILE A 165 25.32 9.07 1.40
CA ILE A 165 25.54 8.00 2.39
C ILE A 165 26.13 6.70 1.80
N ASP A 166 27.25 6.31 2.40
CA ASP A 166 27.77 4.95 2.38
C ASP A 166 26.77 4.02 3.10
N ILE A 167 26.30 2.99 2.41
CA ILE A 167 25.32 2.02 2.92
C ILE A 167 25.81 1.39 4.23
N ASP A 168 27.13 1.26 4.41
CA ASP A 168 27.70 0.70 5.64
C ASP A 168 27.49 1.60 6.86
N ALA A 169 27.44 2.92 6.69
CA ALA A 169 27.15 3.86 7.77
C ALA A 169 25.69 3.75 8.24
N VAL A 170 24.74 3.61 7.31
CA VAL A 170 23.32 3.41 7.63
C VAL A 170 23.08 2.05 8.28
N LEU A 171 23.75 1.00 7.80
CA LEU A 171 23.65 -0.34 8.39
C LEU A 171 24.28 -0.42 9.78
N SER A 172 25.36 0.32 10.02
CA SER A 172 25.97 0.46 11.35
C SER A 172 25.00 1.14 12.33
N ASP A 173 24.35 2.23 11.91
CA ASP A 173 23.43 2.99 12.75
C ASP A 173 22.11 2.25 13.05
N LEU A 174 21.65 1.40 12.12
CA LEU A 174 20.52 0.48 12.33
C LEU A 174 20.86 -0.64 13.33
N LYS A 175 22.07 -1.21 13.25
CA LYS A 175 22.54 -2.24 14.20
C LYS A 175 22.79 -1.67 15.59
N ALA A 176 23.14 -0.40 15.68
CA ALA A 176 23.30 0.32 16.94
C ALA A 176 21.97 0.73 17.61
N GLY A 177 20.83 0.46 16.98
CA GLY A 177 19.50 0.76 17.55
C GLY A 177 19.19 2.26 17.62
N THR A 178 19.88 3.08 16.82
CA THR A 178 19.72 4.54 16.79
C THR A 178 18.73 5.03 15.71
N TYR A 179 17.81 4.16 15.29
CA TYR A 179 16.67 4.41 14.38
C TYR A 179 15.43 3.66 14.84
#